data_AF-A0A504ZA24-F1
#
_entry.id   AF-A0A504ZA24-F1
#
_cell.length_a   1.000
_cell.length_b   1.000
_cell.length_c   1.000
_cell.angle_alpha   90.00
_cell.angle_beta   90.00
_cell.angle_gamma   90.00
#
_symmetry.space_group_name_H-M   'P 1'
#
loop_
_entity.id
_entity.type
_entity.pdbx_description
1 polymer ?
#
loop_
_entity_poly.entity_id
_entity_poly.type
_entity_poly.pdbx_seq_one_letter_code
_entity_poly.pdbx_strand_id
1 'polypeptide(L)'
;MGCPMEVDAYHNIQIDAVNLGLTPVSREDVFKVYNGTYVLSLTLKHRPSSSSSWMFQSTDFFMLPEFYLLSCVIDFFERQRIDHQPIHVFHDITSSVARVNKFGPLGLNIEGNPGKYIYKDPNLSKF
;
A
#
# COMPACT_ATOMS: atom_id res chain seq x y z
N MET A 1 10.88 0.98 -9.85
CA MET A 1 10.13 2.07 -9.19
C MET A 1 9.05 1.44 -8.33
N GLY A 2 8.93 1.82 -7.06
CA GLY A 2 7.84 1.35 -6.18
C GLY A 2 6.80 2.45 -6.04
N CYS A 3 5.82 2.47 -6.94
CA CYS A 3 4.80 3.52 -7.00
C CYS A 3 3.43 2.97 -6.61
N PRO A 4 2.75 3.55 -5.60
CA PRO A 4 1.31 3.36 -5.48
C PRO A 4 0.61 3.88 -6.75
N MET A 5 -0.35 3.10 -7.23
CA MET A 5 -1.13 3.42 -8.41
C MET A 5 -2.55 2.86 -8.30
N GLU A 6 -3.49 3.50 -8.98
CA GLU A 6 -4.82 2.94 -9.21
C GLU A 6 -4.88 2.24 -10.57
N VAL A 7 -5.60 1.12 -10.59
CA VAL A 7 -5.82 0.30 -11.79
C VAL A 7 -7.33 0.12 -11.95
N ASP A 8 -7.83 0.31 -13.17
CA ASP A 8 -9.24 0.13 -13.49
C ASP A 8 -9.64 -1.36 -13.59
N ALA A 9 -10.94 -1.60 -13.80
CA ALA A 9 -11.48 -2.96 -13.94
C ALA A 9 -10.96 -3.72 -15.19
N TYR A 10 -10.35 -3.01 -16.14
CA TYR A 10 -9.78 -3.55 -17.37
C TYR A 10 -8.25 -3.69 -17.29
N HIS A 11 -7.67 -3.55 -16.09
CA HIS A 11 -6.25 -3.60 -15.82
C HIS A 11 -5.43 -2.45 -16.42
N ASN A 12 -6.04 -1.29 -16.69
CA ASN A 12 -5.30 -0.10 -17.08
C ASN A 12 -4.91 0.74 -15.87
N ILE A 13 -3.66 1.19 -15.83
CA ILE A 13 -3.16 2.21 -14.91
C ILE A 13 -3.93 3.50 -15.16
N GLN A 14 -4.53 4.04 -14.10
CA GLN A 14 -5.05 5.40 -14.09
C GLN A 14 -3.86 6.35 -13.94
N ILE A 15 -3.44 6.95 -15.05
CA ILE A 15 -2.20 7.73 -15.14
C ILE A 15 -2.15 8.85 -14.09
N ASP A 16 -3.27 9.52 -13.86
CA ASP A 16 -3.38 10.64 -12.92
C ASP A 16 -3.36 10.20 -11.44
N ALA A 17 -3.32 8.89 -11.18
CA ALA A 17 -3.30 8.28 -9.86
C ALA A 17 -2.01 7.50 -9.58
N VAL A 18 -0.91 7.79 -10.30
CA VAL A 18 0.42 7.21 -10.04
C VAL A 18 1.27 8.17 -9.22
N ASN A 19 1.78 7.73 -8.08
CA ASN A 19 2.64 8.54 -7.21
C ASN A 19 3.98 7.86 -6.93
N LEU A 20 5.06 8.65 -6.85
CA LEU A 20 6.34 8.26 -6.26
C LEU A 20 6.39 8.88 -4.86
N GLY A 21 6.28 8.05 -3.83
CA GLY A 21 5.99 8.54 -2.50
C GLY A 21 4.65 9.28 -2.48
N LEU A 22 4.66 10.56 -2.11
CA LEU A 22 3.48 11.43 -2.10
C LEU A 22 3.44 12.39 -3.30
N THR A 23 4.38 12.24 -4.24
CA THR A 23 4.52 13.13 -5.40
C THR A 23 3.92 12.47 -6.64
N PRO A 24 3.00 13.14 -7.36
CA PRO A 24 2.46 12.62 -8.62
C PRO A 24 3.55 12.42 -9.67
N VAL A 25 3.46 11.32 -10.42
CA VAL A 25 4.38 11.00 -11.51
C VAL A 25 3.86 11.60 -12.81
N SER A 26 4.76 12.14 -13.65
CA SER A 26 4.38 12.66 -14.95
C SER A 26 3.86 11.54 -15.86
N ARG A 27 2.95 11.88 -16.79
CA ARG A 27 2.42 10.92 -17.76
C ARG A 27 3.55 10.27 -18.55
N GLU A 28 4.52 11.06 -18.98
CA GLU A 28 5.67 10.63 -19.76
C GLU A 28 6.51 9.58 -19.01
N ASP A 29 6.74 9.79 -17.72
CA ASP A 29 7.48 8.86 -16.86
C ASP A 29 6.69 7.57 -16.60
N VAL A 30 5.37 7.66 -16.41
CA VAL A 30 4.52 6.46 -16.28
C VAL A 30 4.62 5.59 -17.53
N PHE A 31 4.46 6.18 -18.73
CA PHE A 31 4.58 5.43 -19.98
C PHE A 31 5.97 4.82 -20.17
N LYS A 32 7.03 5.54 -19.78
CA LYS A 32 8.40 5.05 -19.86
C LYS A 32 8.66 3.86 -18.92
N VAL A 33 8.08 3.87 -17.73
CA VAL A 33 8.29 2.83 -16.71
C VAL A 33 7.47 1.58 -16.99
N TYR A 34 6.21 1.74 -17.41
CA TYR A 34 5.27 0.62 -17.57
C TYR A 34 5.09 0.16 -19.02
N ASN A 35 5.73 0.83 -19.99
CA ASN A 35 5.65 0.53 -21.42
C ASN A 35 4.20 0.48 -21.95
N GLY A 36 3.36 1.40 -21.45
CA GLY A 36 1.93 1.44 -21.68
C GLY A 36 1.14 1.61 -20.38
N THR A 37 -0.18 1.50 -20.46
CA THR A 37 -1.08 1.57 -19.31
C THR A 37 -1.57 0.19 -18.87
N TYR A 38 -1.49 -0.83 -19.72
CA TYR A 38 -2.06 -2.14 -19.43
C TYR A 38 -1.14 -2.98 -18.53
N VAL A 39 -1.68 -3.44 -17.41
CA VAL A 39 -1.00 -4.32 -16.45
C VAL A 39 -1.47 -5.76 -16.68
N LEU A 40 -0.53 -6.66 -16.94
CA LEU A 40 -0.86 -8.07 -17.08
C LEU A 40 -1.32 -8.65 -15.73
N SER A 41 -2.47 -9.34 -15.71
CA SER A 41 -3.02 -9.93 -14.47
C SER A 41 -2.04 -10.89 -13.77
N LEU A 42 -1.14 -11.54 -14.51
CA LEU A 42 -0.09 -12.41 -13.97
C LEU A 42 0.95 -11.65 -13.11
N THR A 43 1.07 -10.35 -13.30
CA THR A 43 1.99 -9.46 -12.55
C THR A 43 1.36 -8.97 -11.24
N LEU A 44 0.03 -9.02 -11.11
CA LEU A 44 -0.69 -8.65 -9.89
C LEU A 44 -0.68 -9.83 -8.91
N LYS A 45 -0.09 -9.63 -7.73
CA LYS A 45 -0.22 -10.59 -6.63
C LYS A 45 -0.77 -9.93 -5.37
N HIS A 46 -1.55 -10.70 -4.63
CA HIS A 46 -2.08 -10.32 -3.33
C HIS A 46 -1.04 -10.37 -2.19
N ARG A 47 0.06 -11.10 -2.38
CA ARG A 47 1.15 -11.19 -1.39
C ARG A 47 2.53 -11.25 -2.05
N PRO A 48 3.56 -10.69 -1.41
CA PRO A 48 4.95 -10.92 -1.80
C PRO A 48 5.28 -12.41 -1.78
N SER A 49 5.47 -13.00 -2.98
CA SER A 49 6.09 -14.31 -3.16
C SER A 49 7.55 -14.14 -3.58
N SER A 50 8.40 -15.05 -3.14
CA SER A 50 9.86 -14.95 -3.08
C SER A 50 10.67 -14.76 -4.38
N SER A 51 10.09 -14.45 -5.56
CA SER A 51 10.98 -14.28 -6.74
C SER A 51 10.49 -13.53 -7.98
N SER A 52 9.24 -13.06 -8.12
CA SER A 52 8.82 -12.50 -9.43
C SER A 52 7.69 -11.48 -9.45
N SER A 53 7.17 -11.06 -8.29
CA SER A 53 6.01 -10.18 -8.25
C SER A 53 6.44 -8.72 -8.19
N TRP A 54 6.16 -7.99 -9.25
CA TRP A 54 6.54 -6.58 -9.41
C TRP A 54 5.45 -5.62 -8.93
N MET A 55 4.22 -6.10 -8.68
CA MET A 55 3.08 -5.30 -8.25
C MET A 55 2.26 -6.00 -7.17
N PHE A 56 1.86 -5.23 -6.15
CA PHE A 56 1.07 -5.70 -5.01
C PHE A 56 -0.30 -5.04 -4.99
N GLN A 57 -1.35 -5.84 -4.95
CA GLN A 57 -2.72 -5.35 -4.85
C GLN A 57 -3.12 -5.17 -3.38
N SER A 58 -3.71 -4.02 -3.05
CA SER A 58 -4.36 -3.81 -1.75
C SER A 58 -5.59 -4.73 -1.64
N THR A 59 -5.64 -5.55 -0.58
CA THR A 59 -6.71 -6.53 -0.37
C THR A 59 -7.79 -6.07 0.59
N ASP A 60 -7.49 -5.10 1.44
CA ASP A 60 -8.36 -4.71 2.54
C ASP A 60 -8.07 -3.26 2.99
N PHE A 61 -9.00 -2.70 3.75
CA PHE A 61 -8.87 -1.34 4.31
C PHE A 61 -7.75 -1.22 5.35
N PHE A 62 -7.31 -2.34 5.97
CA PHE A 62 -6.25 -2.33 6.96
C PHE A 62 -4.87 -2.13 6.33
N MET A 63 -4.75 -2.32 5.01
CA MET A 63 -3.54 -2.03 4.25
C MET A 63 -3.38 -0.53 3.93
N LEU A 64 -4.43 0.29 4.05
CA LEU A 64 -4.34 1.73 3.73
C LEU A 64 -3.29 2.48 4.57
N PRO A 65 -3.23 2.33 5.91
CA PRO A 65 -2.18 2.94 6.71
C PRO A 65 -0.77 2.45 6.33
N GLU A 66 -0.64 1.19 5.90
CA GLU A 66 0.62 0.61 5.45
C GLU A 66 1.09 1.23 4.12
N PHE A 67 0.21 1.34 3.13
CA PHE A 67 0.50 2.02 1.86
C PHE A 67 0.82 3.51 2.07
N TYR A 68 0.12 4.17 2.98
CA TYR A 68 0.40 5.55 3.32
C TYR A 68 1.78 5.71 3.96
N LEU A 69 2.14 4.83 4.90
CA LEU A 69 3.47 4.81 5.52
C LEU A 69 4.57 4.55 4.49
N LEU A 70 4.37 3.58 3.58
CA LEU A 70 5.27 3.34 2.45
C LEU A 70 5.47 4.60 1.61
N SER A 71 4.38 5.28 1.27
CA SER A 71 4.43 6.51 0.48
C SER A 71 5.21 7.62 1.20
N CYS A 72 5.02 7.77 2.52
CA CYS A 72 5.75 8.74 3.33
C CYS A 72 7.26 8.44 3.40
N VAL A 73 7.63 7.17 3.58
CA VAL A 73 9.05 6.76 3.67
C VAL A 73 9.75 6.96 2.33
N ILE A 74 9.10 6.59 1.22
CA ILE A 74 9.64 6.81 -0.12
C ILE A 74 9.78 8.32 -0.38
N ASP A 75 8.76 9.13 -0.07
CA ASP A 75 8.82 10.59 -0.21
C ASP A 75 9.98 11.21 0.59
N PHE A 76 10.22 10.72 1.80
CA PHE A 76 11.36 11.12 2.61
C PHE A 76 12.69 10.75 1.95
N PHE A 77 12.84 9.53 1.44
CA PHE A 77 14.06 9.09 0.76
C PHE A 77 14.33 9.90 -0.51
N GLU A 78 13.31 10.18 -1.33
CA GLU A 78 13.44 11.02 -2.51
C GLU A 78 13.93 12.43 -2.15
N ARG A 79 13.31 13.07 -1.14
CA ARG A 79 13.70 14.42 -0.69
C ARG A 79 15.12 14.49 -0.14
N GLN A 80 15.55 13.43 0.55
CA GLN A 80 16.89 13.35 1.14
C GLN A 80 17.93 12.74 0.20
N ARG A 81 17.54 12.32 -1.01
CA ARG A 81 18.40 11.61 -1.98
C ARG A 81 19.05 10.36 -1.37
N ILE A 82 18.26 9.58 -0.66
CA ILE A 82 18.68 8.32 -0.07
C ILE A 82 18.38 7.21 -1.07
N ASP A 83 19.45 6.57 -1.56
CA ASP A 83 19.32 5.39 -2.40
C ASP A 83 18.65 4.26 -1.63
N HIS A 84 17.65 3.65 -2.25
CA HIS A 84 16.88 2.57 -1.65
C HIS A 84 16.42 1.57 -2.70
N GLN A 85 16.12 0.36 -2.25
CA GLN A 85 15.51 -0.69 -3.07
C GLN A 85 14.04 -0.82 -2.66
N PRO A 86 13.06 -0.48 -3.52
CA PRO A 86 11.65 -0.41 -3.14
C PRO A 86 11.11 -1.69 -2.50
N ILE A 87 11.59 -2.87 -2.94
CA ILE A 87 11.17 -4.15 -2.39
C ILE A 87 11.61 -4.35 -0.93
N HIS A 88 12.80 -3.87 -0.56
CA HIS A 88 13.28 -3.95 0.82
C HIS A 88 12.52 -2.98 1.73
N VAL A 89 12.27 -1.76 1.24
CA VAL A 89 11.46 -0.77 1.97
C VAL A 89 10.05 -1.31 2.22
N PHE A 90 9.41 -1.88 1.19
CA PHE A 90 8.12 -2.54 1.33
C PHE A 90 8.16 -3.66 2.37
N HIS A 91 9.12 -4.58 2.27
CA HIS A 91 9.25 -5.70 3.21
C HIS A 91 9.44 -5.25 4.66
N ASP A 92 10.26 -4.23 4.91
CA ASP A 92 10.53 -3.70 6.25
C ASP A 92 9.28 -3.03 6.85
N ILE A 93 8.53 -2.30 6.02
CA ILE A 93 7.27 -1.67 6.43
C ILE A 93 6.21 -2.73 6.73
N THR A 94 5.98 -3.67 5.82
CA THR A 94 5.02 -4.77 6.02
C THR A 94 5.35 -5.57 7.29
N SER A 95 6.63 -5.87 7.50
CA SER A 95 7.08 -6.59 8.71
C SER A 95 6.83 -5.79 9.99
N SER A 96 7.04 -4.47 9.95
CA SER A 96 6.82 -3.57 11.08
C SER A 96 5.33 -3.42 11.42
N VAL A 97 4.49 -3.20 10.42
CA VAL A 97 3.02 -3.14 10.58
C VAL A 97 2.47 -4.47 11.08
N ALA A 98 2.92 -5.59 10.51
CA ALA A 98 2.51 -6.92 10.98
C ALA A 98 2.87 -7.15 12.45
N ARG A 99 4.03 -6.66 12.91
CA ARG A 99 4.43 -6.74 14.32
C ARG A 99 3.48 -5.95 15.22
N VAL A 100 3.11 -4.72 14.83
CA VAL A 100 2.16 -3.89 15.59
C VAL A 100 0.78 -4.54 15.66
N ASN A 101 0.31 -5.13 14.56
CA ASN A 101 -1.00 -5.76 14.47
C ASN A 101 -1.09 -7.08 15.26
N LYS A 102 -0.06 -7.93 15.20
CA LYS A 102 -0.08 -9.28 15.81
C LYS A 102 0.41 -9.31 17.25
N PHE A 103 1.43 -8.51 17.56
CA PHE A 103 2.17 -8.59 18.83
C PHE A 103 2.29 -7.24 19.53
N GLY A 104 1.80 -6.18 18.88
CA GLY A 104 1.90 -4.82 19.38
C GLY A 104 0.66 -4.36 20.13
N PRO A 105 0.64 -3.08 20.50
CA PRO A 105 -0.39 -2.53 21.38
C PRO A 105 -1.73 -2.32 20.67
N LEU A 106 -1.87 -2.59 19.37
CA LEU A 106 -3.09 -2.24 18.63
C LEU A 106 -4.32 -2.95 19.21
N GLY A 107 -4.26 -4.28 19.35
CA GLY A 107 -5.35 -5.06 19.95
C GLY A 107 -5.65 -4.60 21.38
N LEU A 108 -4.62 -4.48 22.21
CA LEU A 108 -4.74 -4.04 23.61
C LEU A 108 -5.36 -2.63 23.73
N ASN A 109 -5.00 -1.70 22.85
CA ASN A 109 -5.53 -0.35 22.85
C ASN A 109 -7.00 -0.31 22.42
N ILE A 110 -7.39 -1.17 21.47
CA ILE A 110 -8.79 -1.29 21.04
C ILE A 110 -9.62 -1.91 22.16
N GLU A 111 -9.14 -3.00 22.78
CA GLU A 111 -9.81 -3.66 23.91
C GLU A 111 -9.95 -2.75 25.14
N GLY A 112 -8.95 -1.90 25.40
CA GLY A 112 -8.98 -0.93 26.49
C GLY A 112 -9.99 0.21 26.30
N ASN A 113 -10.39 0.51 25.06
CA ASN A 113 -11.42 1.52 24.77
C ASN A 113 -12.16 1.24 23.45
N PRO A 114 -13.03 0.21 23.43
CA PRO A 114 -13.66 -0.24 22.18
C PRO A 114 -14.60 0.84 21.61
N GLY A 115 -15.26 1.61 22.47
CA GLY A 115 -16.18 2.68 22.03
C GLY A 115 -15.51 3.80 21.24
N LYS A 116 -14.18 3.96 21.34
CA LYS A 116 -13.41 4.91 20.54
C LYS A 116 -13.14 4.41 19.12
N TYR A 117 -12.97 3.10 18.94
CA TYR A 117 -12.44 2.52 17.69
C TYR A 117 -13.46 1.65 16.93
N ILE A 118 -14.52 1.18 17.60
CA ILE A 118 -15.55 0.32 17.02
C ILE A 118 -16.87 1.06 17.09
N TYR A 119 -17.45 1.31 15.93
CA TYR A 119 -18.80 1.84 15.83
C TYR A 119 -19.82 0.76 16.17
N LYS A 120 -20.66 1.00 17.19
CA LYS A 120 -21.76 0.12 17.56
C LYS A 120 -23.00 0.51 16.77
N ASP A 121 -23.38 -0.30 15.80
CA ASP A 121 -24.64 -0.10 15.08
C ASP A 121 -25.83 -0.49 15.99
N PRO A 122 -26.75 0.46 16.29
CA PRO A 122 -27.92 0.19 17.12
C PRO A 122 -28.88 -0.84 16.52
N ASN A 123 -28.81 -1.09 15.20
CA ASN A 123 -29.65 -2.09 14.53
C ASN A 123 -29.03 -3.49 14.53
N LEU A 124 -27.76 -3.62 14.92
CA LEU A 124 -26.99 -4.87 14.91
C LEU A 124 -27.12 -5.68 16.21
N SER A 125 -28.20 -5.48 16.97
CA SER A 125 -28.45 -6.15 18.26
C SER A 125 -29.42 -7.34 18.19
N LYS A 126 -29.76 -7.80 16.98
CA LYS A 126 -30.65 -8.95 16.76
C LYS A 126 -29.93 -10.04 15.96
N PHE A 127 -29.16 -10.87 16.65
CA PHE A 127 -28.82 -12.23 16.22
C PHE A 127 -28.87 -13.14 17.43
#